data_AF-X0VT50-F1
#
_entry.id   AF-X0VT50-F1
#
_cell.length_a   1.000
_cell.length_b   1.000
_cell.length_c   1.000
_cell.angle_alpha   90.00
_cell.angle_beta   90.00
_cell.angle_gamma   90.00
#
_symmetry.space_group_name_H-M   'P 1'
#
loop_
_entity.id
_entity.type
_entity.pdbx_description
1 polymer ?
#
loop_
_entity_poly.entity_id
_entity_poly.type
_entity_poly.pdbx_seq_one_letter_code
_entity_poly.pdbx_strand_id
1 'polypeptide(L)'
;EGIKSACIAVDGGDSSAVMLFEGNRIIGNYCMVRIGESYGIGENVRFYDNTFVREGYERLDYAIISVGFSSADTGNNYFIDSVFEGDTDYSDVIFGGTGTLREMYAGWTLRVETEADANVVIKNVSNTEVYNGQADTNGVVEVELLQYKEEESGRTYYTDHTVTVTKGTRSTQEVVTMDAKKTVQIDLPIAGDLNHDGFCGQDDLNMVLTFWGQNITGYGGSADPNADVAPGDGDGFIGQDDLNIVLSDWGKGTPP
;
A
#
# COMPACT_ATOMS: atom_id res chain seq x y z
N GLU A 1 43.67 -6.09 7.38
CA GLU A 1 42.85 -5.91 8.59
C GLU A 1 41.43 -5.64 8.14
N GLY A 2 40.46 -6.45 8.57
CA GLY A 2 39.07 -6.29 8.15
C GLY A 2 38.46 -5.03 8.76
N ILE A 3 37.57 -4.38 8.02
CA ILE A 3 36.76 -3.26 8.49
C ILE A 3 36.04 -3.70 9.77
N LYS A 4 36.22 -2.96 10.86
CA LYS A 4 35.41 -3.09 12.08
C LYS A 4 34.34 -2.01 11.99
N SER A 5 33.10 -2.36 11.65
CA SER A 5 32.03 -1.36 11.67
C SER A 5 31.61 -1.06 13.11
N ALA A 6 31.32 0.21 13.38
CA ALA A 6 30.56 0.62 14.55
C ALA A 6 29.06 0.46 14.24
N CYS A 7 28.26 0.24 15.28
CA CYS A 7 26.82 0.20 15.18
C CYS A 7 26.22 1.60 15.38
N ILE A 8 25.13 1.91 14.70
CA ILE A 8 24.28 3.05 15.07
C ILE A 8 23.49 2.61 16.30
N ALA A 9 23.91 3.06 17.48
CA ALA A 9 23.14 2.89 18.71
C ALA A 9 22.10 4.00 18.81
N VAL A 10 20.84 3.61 18.99
CA VAL A 10 19.71 4.52 19.10
C VAL A 10 19.04 4.30 20.44
N ASP A 11 19.12 5.34 21.28
CA ASP A 11 18.51 5.41 22.59
C ASP A 11 17.52 6.58 22.61
N GLY A 12 16.25 6.25 22.78
CA GLY A 12 15.12 7.14 23.00
C GLY A 12 14.33 6.75 24.27
N GLY A 13 13.02 6.97 24.22
CA GLY A 13 12.08 6.57 25.26
C GLY A 13 10.63 6.84 24.83
N ASP A 14 9.68 6.28 25.56
CA ASP A 14 8.23 6.35 25.28
C ASP A 14 7.68 7.76 24.98
N SER A 15 8.25 8.75 25.65
CA SER A 15 7.90 10.18 25.59
C SER A 15 8.83 11.00 24.70
N SER A 16 9.80 10.37 24.06
CA SER A 16 10.75 11.05 23.16
C SER A 16 10.10 11.37 21.82
N ALA A 17 10.55 12.47 21.22
CA ALA A 17 10.21 12.79 19.83
C ALA A 17 10.73 11.68 18.90
N VAL A 18 10.05 11.48 17.78
CA VAL A 18 10.47 10.51 16.76
C VAL A 18 11.89 10.82 16.29
N MET A 19 12.76 9.83 16.35
CA MET A 19 14.09 9.90 15.75
C MET A 19 14.02 9.38 14.33
N LEU A 20 14.21 10.27 13.35
CA LEU A 20 14.15 9.96 11.93
C LEU A 20 15.55 9.85 11.32
N PHE A 21 15.83 8.71 10.69
CA PHE A 21 16.96 8.46 9.83
C PHE A 21 16.43 8.25 8.42
N GLU A 22 16.69 9.19 7.52
CA GLU A 22 16.14 9.17 6.16
C GLU A 22 17.22 9.24 5.08
N GLY A 23 17.09 8.44 4.02
CA GLY A 23 17.95 8.54 2.83
C GLY A 23 19.42 8.18 3.07
N ASN A 24 19.73 7.40 4.11
CA ASN A 24 21.11 7.06 4.45
C ASN A 24 21.54 5.76 3.75
N ARG A 25 22.84 5.65 3.49
CA ARG A 25 23.48 4.39 3.16
C ARG A 25 24.31 3.91 4.36
N ILE A 26 23.87 2.83 4.99
CA ILE A 26 24.43 2.28 6.22
C ILE A 26 25.22 1.02 5.86
N ILE A 27 26.53 1.06 6.08
CA ILE A 27 27.46 0.01 5.63
C ILE A 27 28.14 -0.62 6.85
N GLY A 28 28.13 -1.95 6.96
CA GLY A 28 28.77 -2.64 8.07
C GLY A 28 28.87 -4.16 7.89
N ASN A 29 29.48 -4.84 8.85
CA ASN A 29 29.61 -6.32 8.86
C ASN A 29 29.37 -6.96 10.22
N TYR A 30 28.94 -6.21 11.23
CA TYR A 30 28.69 -6.72 12.57
C TYR A 30 27.26 -6.43 13.03
N CYS A 31 26.99 -5.20 13.46
CA CYS A 31 25.65 -4.74 13.83
C CYS A 31 25.44 -3.37 13.22
N MET A 32 24.45 -3.20 12.33
CA MET A 32 24.25 -1.92 11.65
C MET A 32 23.45 -0.96 12.51
N VAL A 33 22.34 -1.44 13.09
CA VAL A 33 21.47 -0.67 13.97
C VAL A 33 21.23 -1.42 15.27
N ARG A 34 21.36 -0.72 16.40
CA ARG A 34 21.01 -1.21 17.73
C ARG A 34 19.98 -0.26 18.33
N ILE A 35 18.78 -0.78 18.57
CA ILE A 35 17.66 -0.05 19.14
C ILE A 35 17.50 -0.49 20.59
N GLY A 36 17.89 0.40 21.50
CA GLY A 36 18.01 0.10 22.92
C GLY A 36 19.32 -0.63 23.24
N GLU A 37 19.96 -0.20 24.32
CA GLU A 37 21.15 -0.84 24.86
C GLU A 37 21.21 -0.70 26.40
N SER A 38 22.21 -1.27 27.07
CA SER A 38 22.30 -1.31 28.54
C SER A 38 22.15 0.04 29.28
N TYR A 39 22.18 1.16 28.57
CA TYR A 39 22.05 2.51 29.12
C TYR A 39 20.88 3.33 28.54
N GLY A 40 20.07 2.78 27.63
CA GLY A 40 18.99 3.51 26.97
C GLY A 40 17.87 2.64 26.41
N ILE A 41 16.65 3.17 26.45
CA ILE A 41 15.44 2.54 25.88
C ILE A 41 15.45 2.82 24.37
N GLY A 42 15.10 1.86 23.52
CA GLY A 42 15.03 2.09 22.07
C GLY A 42 13.60 2.20 21.57
N GLU A 43 13.03 3.39 21.56
CA GLU A 43 11.63 3.59 21.15
C GLU A 43 11.49 4.77 20.19
N ASN A 44 10.42 4.75 19.40
CA ASN A 44 10.04 5.81 18.46
C ASN A 44 11.10 6.11 17.38
N VAL A 45 11.81 5.09 16.90
CA VAL A 45 12.82 5.24 15.84
C VAL A 45 12.22 4.95 14.47
N ARG A 46 12.52 5.77 13.46
CA ARG A 46 12.12 5.55 12.07
C ARG A 46 13.32 5.58 11.14
N PHE A 47 13.50 4.51 10.38
CA PHE A 47 14.40 4.40 9.25
C PHE A 47 13.56 4.47 7.98
N TYR A 48 13.68 5.56 7.22
CA TYR A 48 12.94 5.80 5.99
C TYR A 48 13.87 5.83 4.77
N ASP A 49 13.57 5.09 3.71
CA ASP A 49 14.32 5.11 2.44
C ASP A 49 15.85 4.93 2.63
N ASN A 50 16.25 4.06 3.55
CA ASN A 50 17.67 3.78 3.81
C ASN A 50 18.14 2.58 3.00
N THR A 51 19.42 2.56 2.64
CA THR A 51 20.08 1.40 2.05
C THR A 51 21.04 0.77 3.04
N PHE A 52 20.86 -0.51 3.36
CA PHE A 52 21.75 -1.28 4.22
C PHE A 52 22.64 -2.18 3.39
N VAL A 53 23.95 -2.14 3.64
CA VAL A 53 24.95 -2.82 2.81
C VAL A 53 25.88 -3.63 3.69
N ARG A 54 25.85 -4.96 3.55
CA ARG A 54 26.79 -5.82 4.26
C ARG A 54 28.12 -5.88 3.51
N GLU A 55 29.17 -5.34 4.10
CA GLU A 55 30.52 -5.32 3.51
C GLU A 55 31.59 -5.85 4.46
N GLY A 56 32.31 -6.89 4.06
CA GLY A 56 33.46 -7.43 4.78
C GLY A 56 33.42 -8.95 4.84
N TYR A 57 34.17 -9.52 5.79
CA TYR A 57 34.13 -10.96 6.01
C TYR A 57 32.81 -11.39 6.65
N GLU A 58 32.35 -12.58 6.30
CA GLU A 58 31.21 -13.22 6.95
C GLU A 58 31.46 -13.39 8.45
N ARG A 59 30.48 -12.97 9.25
CA ARG A 59 30.51 -13.07 10.70
C ARG A 59 29.33 -13.91 11.18
N LEU A 60 29.61 -14.87 12.05
CA LEU A 60 28.58 -15.71 12.69
C LEU A 60 27.74 -14.94 13.71
N ASP A 61 28.25 -13.81 14.19
CA ASP A 61 27.58 -12.90 15.12
C ASP A 61 27.04 -11.65 14.42
N TYR A 62 26.82 -11.72 13.10
CA TYR A 62 26.19 -10.65 12.36
C TYR A 62 24.71 -10.51 12.74
N ALA A 63 24.26 -9.27 12.87
CA ALA A 63 22.84 -8.93 12.90
C ALA A 63 22.66 -7.58 12.21
N ILE A 64 21.69 -7.45 11.32
CA ILE A 64 21.43 -6.15 10.72
C ILE A 64 20.88 -5.18 11.77
N ILE A 65 19.93 -5.66 12.56
CA ILE A 65 19.23 -4.90 13.59
C ILE A 65 19.26 -5.71 14.89
N SER A 66 19.62 -5.05 15.98
CA SER A 66 19.48 -5.57 17.33
C SER A 66 18.44 -4.74 18.07
N VAL A 67 17.39 -5.38 18.61
CA VAL A 67 16.32 -4.71 19.34
C VAL A 67 16.28 -5.20 20.78
N GLY A 68 16.33 -4.29 21.74
CA GLY A 68 15.92 -4.56 23.12
C GLY A 68 16.81 -3.96 24.19
N PHE A 69 16.18 -3.58 25.30
CA PHE A 69 16.84 -3.07 26.50
C PHE A 69 16.87 -4.11 27.63
N SER A 70 17.83 -3.97 28.56
CA SER A 70 18.07 -4.95 29.62
C SER A 70 16.85 -5.26 30.47
N SER A 71 15.93 -4.30 30.67
CA SER A 71 14.77 -4.48 31.55
C SER A 71 13.56 -3.62 31.24
N ALA A 72 13.53 -2.89 30.12
CA ALA A 72 12.36 -2.13 29.71
C ALA A 72 12.02 -2.41 28.24
N ASP A 73 10.83 -1.96 27.87
CA ASP A 73 10.24 -2.15 26.55
C ASP A 73 11.01 -1.37 25.47
N THR A 74 10.88 -1.82 24.23
CA THR A 74 11.59 -1.32 23.05
C THR A 74 10.68 -1.55 21.85
N GLY A 75 9.74 -0.62 21.63
CA GLY A 75 8.73 -0.71 20.57
C GLY A 75 8.58 0.54 19.72
N ASN A 76 7.58 0.51 18.83
CA ASN A 76 7.29 1.62 17.91
C ASN A 76 8.46 2.00 16.99
N ASN A 77 9.21 1.00 16.52
CA ASN A 77 10.39 1.17 15.66
C ASN A 77 10.07 0.75 14.23
N TYR A 78 10.23 1.64 13.26
CA TYR A 78 9.82 1.42 11.87
C TYR A 78 11.00 1.45 10.91
N PHE A 79 10.98 0.52 9.97
CA PHE A 79 11.85 0.50 8.80
C PHE A 79 10.97 0.51 7.55
N ILE A 80 10.85 1.67 6.93
CA ILE A 80 9.99 1.92 5.77
C ILE A 80 10.87 2.16 4.55
N ASP A 81 10.51 1.54 3.42
CA ASP A 81 11.22 1.70 2.15
C ASP A 81 12.72 1.37 2.20
N SER A 82 13.15 0.60 3.19
CA SER A 82 14.56 0.26 3.33
C SER A 82 14.97 -0.88 2.39
N VAL A 83 16.08 -0.71 1.69
CA VAL A 83 16.63 -1.66 0.71
C VAL A 83 17.91 -2.29 1.25
N PHE A 84 18.14 -3.56 0.90
CA PHE A 84 19.31 -4.32 1.31
C PHE A 84 20.19 -4.69 0.11
N GLU A 85 21.50 -4.59 0.30
CA GLU A 85 22.51 -4.99 -0.67
C GLU A 85 23.50 -6.00 -0.05
N GLY A 86 23.91 -6.98 -0.85
CA GLY A 86 24.75 -8.08 -0.41
C GLY A 86 23.92 -9.26 0.12
N ASP A 87 24.48 -10.00 1.07
CA ASP A 87 23.87 -11.15 1.75
C ASP A 87 23.22 -10.73 3.08
N THR A 88 22.41 -9.66 3.04
CA THR A 88 21.69 -9.19 4.22
C THR A 88 20.23 -8.87 3.89
N ASP A 89 19.38 -9.09 4.87
CA ASP A 89 17.97 -8.70 4.86
C ASP A 89 17.46 -8.73 6.32
N TYR A 90 16.15 -8.58 6.51
CA TYR A 90 15.55 -8.63 7.84
C TYR A 90 15.57 -10.01 8.53
N SER A 91 16.05 -11.09 7.90
CA SER A 91 16.26 -12.36 8.60
C SER A 91 17.38 -12.29 9.64
N ASP A 92 18.24 -11.27 9.57
CA ASP A 92 19.35 -11.03 10.49
C ASP A 92 18.96 -10.13 11.69
N VAL A 93 17.70 -10.16 12.15
CA VAL A 93 17.24 -9.39 13.31
C VAL A 93 17.43 -10.22 14.60
N ILE A 94 18.01 -9.61 15.63
CA ILE A 94 18.16 -10.25 16.95
C ILE A 94 17.44 -9.45 18.03
N PHE A 95 16.79 -10.17 18.95
CA PHE A 95 16.14 -9.60 20.12
C PHE A 95 16.95 -9.90 21.38
N GLY A 96 17.24 -8.86 22.17
CA GLY A 96 18.01 -8.97 23.41
C GLY A 96 17.27 -8.37 24.61
N GLY A 97 17.86 -8.53 25.80
CA GLY A 97 17.31 -7.94 27.03
C GLY A 97 16.11 -8.69 27.62
N THR A 98 15.41 -8.05 28.57
CA THR A 98 14.29 -8.70 29.31
C THR A 98 12.98 -7.89 29.34
N GLY A 99 12.90 -6.78 28.60
CA GLY A 99 11.63 -6.05 28.38
C GLY A 99 10.49 -6.94 27.89
N THR A 100 9.24 -6.56 28.16
CA THR A 100 8.07 -7.35 27.74
C THR A 100 7.67 -7.10 26.30
N LEU A 101 7.94 -5.90 25.79
CA LEU A 101 7.72 -5.50 24.41
C LEU A 101 9.08 -5.27 23.73
N ARG A 102 9.35 -6.03 22.68
CA ARG A 102 10.51 -5.85 21.81
C ARG A 102 10.07 -6.08 20.39
N GLU A 103 9.86 -5.00 19.66
CA GLU A 103 9.28 -5.06 18.33
C GLU A 103 9.92 -4.08 17.34
N MET A 104 9.83 -4.46 16.08
CA MET A 104 10.04 -3.57 14.94
C MET A 104 8.99 -3.83 13.87
N TYR A 105 8.80 -2.85 13.01
CA TYR A 105 7.88 -2.89 11.89
C TYR A 105 8.65 -2.71 10.59
N ALA A 106 8.38 -3.59 9.63
CA ALA A 106 8.85 -3.42 8.25
C ALA A 106 7.65 -3.00 7.39
N GLY A 107 7.84 -1.98 6.57
CA GLY A 107 6.79 -1.45 5.70
C GLY A 107 7.32 -0.82 4.44
N TRP A 108 6.39 -0.45 3.58
CA TRP A 108 6.67 0.04 2.24
C TRP A 108 5.64 1.10 1.86
N THR A 109 6.08 2.07 1.08
CA THR A 109 5.20 3.06 0.47
C THR A 109 4.50 2.42 -0.72
N LEU A 110 3.17 2.43 -0.69
CA LEU A 110 2.32 2.16 -1.84
C LEU A 110 1.91 3.48 -2.46
N ARG A 111 2.24 3.66 -3.74
CA ARG A 111 1.73 4.74 -4.58
C ARG A 111 0.59 4.21 -5.44
N VAL A 112 -0.61 4.72 -5.23
CA VAL A 112 -1.80 4.41 -6.04
C VAL A 112 -1.98 5.54 -7.04
N GLU A 113 -1.92 5.21 -8.32
CA GLU A 113 -2.30 6.08 -9.43
C GLU A 113 -3.71 5.73 -9.89
N THR A 114 -4.58 6.71 -9.99
CA THR A 114 -5.98 6.55 -10.40
C THR A 114 -6.54 7.90 -10.89
N GLU A 115 -7.85 8.05 -11.00
CA GLU A 115 -8.45 9.33 -11.32
C GLU A 115 -8.34 10.34 -10.17
N ALA A 116 -8.12 11.62 -10.51
CA ALA A 116 -8.15 12.73 -9.55
C ALA A 116 -9.44 12.74 -8.73
N ASP A 117 -9.31 13.07 -7.45
CA ASP A 117 -10.37 13.12 -6.43
C ASP A 117 -11.09 11.78 -6.13
N ALA A 118 -10.64 10.66 -6.71
CA ALA A 118 -11.19 9.34 -6.38
C ALA A 118 -10.93 8.98 -4.91
N ASN A 119 -11.91 8.40 -4.24
CA ASN A 119 -11.79 7.91 -2.88
C ASN A 119 -11.06 6.55 -2.87
N VAL A 120 -10.03 6.44 -2.05
CA VAL A 120 -9.16 5.27 -1.90
C VAL A 120 -9.26 4.74 -0.48
N VAL A 121 -9.70 3.49 -0.36
CA VAL A 121 -9.78 2.75 0.91
C VAL A 121 -8.83 1.56 0.83
N ILE A 122 -7.97 1.41 1.84
CA ILE A 122 -7.02 0.28 1.91
C ILE A 122 -7.29 -0.52 3.17
N LYS A 123 -7.46 -1.83 2.99
CA LYS A 123 -7.61 -2.78 4.09
C LYS A 123 -6.48 -3.78 4.09
N ASN A 124 -6.02 -4.20 5.26
CA ASN A 124 -4.98 -5.23 5.39
C ASN A 124 -5.58 -6.65 5.33
N VAL A 125 -4.74 -7.67 5.52
CA VAL A 125 -5.15 -9.09 5.48
C VAL A 125 -6.20 -9.47 6.52
N SER A 126 -6.30 -8.73 7.63
CA SER A 126 -7.36 -8.90 8.65
C SER A 126 -8.61 -8.07 8.35
N ASN A 127 -8.75 -7.53 7.13
CA ASN A 127 -9.84 -6.67 6.68
C ASN A 127 -10.00 -5.40 7.55
N THR A 128 -8.92 -4.97 8.21
CA THR A 128 -8.87 -3.73 8.99
C THR A 128 -8.53 -2.59 8.05
N GLU A 129 -9.32 -1.52 8.09
CA GLU A 129 -9.04 -0.28 7.36
C GLU A 129 -7.77 0.36 7.92
N VAL A 130 -6.75 0.48 7.08
CA VAL A 130 -5.46 1.08 7.42
C VAL A 130 -5.27 2.44 6.74
N TYR A 131 -6.08 2.74 5.73
CA TYR A 131 -6.12 4.04 5.08
C TYR A 131 -7.49 4.32 4.47
N ASN A 132 -7.91 5.58 4.52
CA ASN A 132 -9.13 6.09 3.92
C ASN A 132 -8.94 7.57 3.59
N GLY A 133 -8.86 7.89 2.30
CA GLY A 133 -8.58 9.23 1.81
C GLY A 133 -8.89 9.38 0.33
N GLN A 134 -8.52 10.51 -0.27
CA GLN A 134 -8.76 10.78 -1.68
C GLN A 134 -7.45 10.96 -2.44
N ALA A 135 -7.46 10.55 -3.72
CA ALA A 135 -6.42 10.89 -4.67
C ALA A 135 -6.34 12.40 -4.87
N ASP A 136 -5.12 12.92 -5.01
CA ASP A 136 -4.87 14.33 -5.24
C ASP A 136 -5.36 14.78 -6.64
N THR A 137 -5.12 16.05 -6.97
CA THR A 137 -5.50 16.61 -8.28
C THR A 137 -4.76 15.97 -9.46
N ASN A 138 -3.69 15.22 -9.20
CA ASN A 138 -2.94 14.46 -10.20
C ASN A 138 -3.36 12.99 -10.24
N GLY A 139 -4.34 12.57 -9.42
CA GLY A 139 -4.78 11.18 -9.36
C GLY A 139 -3.87 10.28 -8.52
N VAL A 140 -3.14 10.84 -7.56
CA VAL A 140 -2.13 10.10 -6.79
C VAL A 140 -2.48 10.05 -5.31
N VAL A 141 -2.29 8.88 -4.70
CA VAL A 141 -2.20 8.69 -3.24
C VAL A 141 -0.91 7.96 -2.91
N GLU A 142 -0.19 8.40 -1.88
CA GLU A 142 0.94 7.65 -1.29
C GLU A 142 0.63 7.31 0.16
N VAL A 143 0.81 6.04 0.54
CA VAL A 143 0.53 5.52 1.88
C VAL A 143 1.64 4.58 2.34
N GLU A 144 2.09 4.74 3.58
CA GLU A 144 2.94 3.76 4.25
C GLU A 144 2.09 2.56 4.70
N LEU A 145 2.39 1.38 4.16
CA LEU A 145 1.71 0.13 4.53
C LEU A 145 2.70 -0.84 5.15
N LEU A 146 2.31 -1.47 6.25
CA LEU A 146 3.15 -2.43 6.95
C LEU A 146 3.13 -3.77 6.22
N GLN A 147 4.30 -4.36 6.00
CA GLN A 147 4.39 -5.75 5.56
C GLN A 147 4.19 -6.68 6.76
N TYR A 148 4.93 -6.44 7.84
CA TYR A 148 4.84 -7.22 9.08
C TYR A 148 5.32 -6.43 10.30
N LYS A 149 4.93 -6.94 11.46
CA LYS A 149 5.54 -6.67 12.76
C LYS A 149 6.40 -7.86 13.16
N GLU A 150 7.60 -7.62 13.63
CA GLU A 150 8.54 -8.65 14.10
C GLU A 150 8.81 -8.47 15.58
N GLU A 151 8.61 -9.56 16.32
CA GLU A 151 8.86 -9.68 17.75
C GLU A 151 9.75 -10.91 17.98
N GLU A 152 10.27 -11.08 19.20
CA GLU A 152 11.04 -12.28 19.55
C GLU A 152 10.25 -13.59 19.33
N SER A 153 8.93 -13.55 19.48
CA SER A 153 8.03 -14.69 19.25
C SER A 153 7.79 -15.01 17.77
N GLY A 154 8.16 -14.12 16.86
CA GLY A 154 8.02 -14.28 15.41
C GLY A 154 7.40 -13.08 14.70
N ARG A 155 7.03 -13.29 13.44
CA ARG A 155 6.43 -12.26 12.57
C ARG A 155 4.91 -12.37 12.50
N THR A 156 4.24 -11.22 12.58
CA THR A 156 2.83 -11.05 12.25
C THR A 156 2.73 -10.26 10.95
N TYR A 157 2.25 -10.89 9.88
CA TYR A 157 2.12 -10.26 8.56
C TYR A 157 0.79 -9.51 8.43
N TYR A 158 0.84 -8.33 7.78
CA TYR A 158 -0.32 -7.49 7.48
C TYR A 158 -0.68 -7.46 5.99
N THR A 159 0.23 -7.95 5.13
CA THR A 159 -0.01 -8.18 3.71
C THR A 159 -0.81 -9.49 3.50
N ASP A 160 -1.61 -9.65 2.45
CA ASP A 160 -1.91 -8.71 1.36
C ASP A 160 -2.85 -7.57 1.75
N HIS A 161 -2.77 -6.46 1.01
CA HIS A 161 -3.67 -5.32 1.16
C HIS A 161 -4.69 -5.31 0.04
N THR A 162 -5.92 -4.98 0.37
CA THR A 162 -6.99 -4.76 -0.59
C THR A 162 -7.19 -3.26 -0.77
N VAL A 163 -6.92 -2.76 -1.98
CA VAL A 163 -7.08 -1.36 -2.37
C VAL A 163 -8.38 -1.22 -3.14
N THR A 164 -9.30 -0.41 -2.64
CA THR A 164 -10.56 -0.09 -3.30
C THR A 164 -10.55 1.36 -3.70
N VAL A 165 -10.73 1.61 -4.99
CA VAL A 165 -10.85 2.96 -5.55
C VAL A 165 -12.30 3.18 -5.99
N THR A 166 -12.85 4.34 -5.65
CA THR A 166 -14.24 4.71 -5.89
C THR A 166 -14.35 6.15 -6.39
N LYS A 167 -15.19 6.40 -7.40
CA LYS A 167 -15.53 7.77 -7.83
C LYS A 167 -16.96 7.82 -8.37
N GLY A 168 -17.82 8.55 -7.67
CA GLY A 168 -19.26 8.46 -7.90
C GLY A 168 -19.75 7.04 -7.60
N THR A 169 -20.42 6.40 -8.54
CA THR A 169 -20.89 5.01 -8.43
C THR A 169 -19.87 3.97 -8.92
N ARG A 170 -18.78 4.40 -9.55
CA ARG A 170 -17.77 3.51 -10.11
C ARG A 170 -16.83 3.03 -9.01
N SER A 171 -16.48 1.75 -9.05
CA SER A 171 -15.56 1.13 -8.11
C SER A 171 -14.71 0.06 -8.78
N THR A 172 -13.42 0.03 -8.44
CA THR A 172 -12.49 -1.06 -8.77
C THR A 172 -11.77 -1.49 -7.48
N GLN A 173 -11.31 -2.73 -7.43
CA GLN A 173 -10.51 -3.25 -6.34
C GLN A 173 -9.29 -4.02 -6.87
N GLU A 174 -8.16 -3.87 -6.20
CA GLU A 174 -6.94 -4.62 -6.46
C GLU A 174 -6.36 -5.17 -5.15
N VAL A 175 -5.71 -6.33 -5.20
CA VAL A 175 -4.98 -6.91 -4.07
C VAL A 175 -3.48 -6.73 -4.31
N VAL A 176 -2.79 -6.10 -3.34
CA VAL A 176 -1.38 -5.76 -3.42
C VAL A 176 -0.61 -6.39 -2.26
N THR A 177 0.39 -7.20 -2.58
CA THR A 177 1.38 -7.68 -1.61
C THR A 177 2.44 -6.60 -1.38
N MET A 178 2.70 -6.20 -0.13
CA MET A 178 3.75 -5.22 0.19
C MET A 178 5.06 -5.94 0.55
N ASP A 179 5.92 -6.18 -0.42
CA ASP A 179 7.26 -6.78 -0.29
C ASP A 179 8.39 -5.87 -0.82
N ALA A 180 8.01 -4.70 -1.34
CA ALA A 180 8.85 -3.62 -1.80
C ALA A 180 7.99 -2.35 -1.91
N LYS A 181 8.64 -1.19 -2.10
CA LYS A 181 7.98 0.04 -2.55
C LYS A 181 7.32 -0.23 -3.91
N LYS A 182 6.05 0.14 -4.06
CA LYS A 182 5.25 -0.20 -5.26
C LYS A 182 4.45 0.98 -5.76
N THR A 183 4.27 1.01 -7.08
CA THR A 183 3.27 1.84 -7.75
C THR A 183 2.26 0.94 -8.43
N VAL A 184 0.98 1.19 -8.21
CA VAL A 184 -0.14 0.48 -8.84
C VAL A 184 -1.03 1.47 -9.56
N GLN A 185 -1.35 1.18 -10.83
CA GLN A 185 -2.33 1.92 -11.60
C GLN A 185 -3.68 1.22 -11.46
N ILE A 186 -4.66 1.92 -10.89
CA ILE A 186 -6.00 1.40 -10.69
C ILE A 186 -6.98 2.25 -11.51
N ASP A 187 -7.33 1.75 -12.68
CA ASP A 187 -8.32 2.38 -13.54
C ASP A 187 -9.74 2.03 -13.06
N LEU A 188 -10.56 3.07 -12.94
CA LEU A 188 -11.99 2.87 -12.76
C LEU A 188 -12.62 2.48 -14.11
N PRO A 189 -13.69 1.65 -14.10
CA PRO A 189 -14.43 1.35 -15.32
C PRO A 189 -14.85 2.64 -16.04
N ILE A 190 -14.88 2.64 -17.36
CA ILE A 190 -15.40 3.78 -18.13
C ILE A 190 -16.93 3.71 -18.02
N ALA A 191 -17.59 4.79 -17.59
CA ALA A 191 -19.04 4.74 -17.35
C ALA A 191 -19.83 4.50 -18.65
N GLY A 192 -19.32 5.03 -19.77
CA GLY A 192 -19.91 4.83 -21.09
C GLY A 192 -19.50 3.55 -21.82
N ASP A 193 -18.63 2.71 -21.25
CA ASP A 193 -18.25 1.41 -21.81
C ASP A 193 -19.24 0.36 -21.28
N LEU A 194 -20.34 0.19 -22.01
CA LEU A 194 -21.50 -0.62 -21.62
C LEU A 194 -21.31 -2.10 -21.93
N ASN A 195 -20.48 -2.40 -22.94
CA ASN A 195 -20.17 -3.77 -23.32
C ASN A 195 -18.94 -4.33 -22.56
N HIS A 196 -18.26 -3.48 -21.78
CA HIS A 196 -17.04 -3.78 -21.02
C HIS A 196 -15.86 -4.25 -21.89
N ASP A 197 -15.75 -3.72 -23.11
CA ASP A 197 -14.62 -4.04 -24.01
C ASP A 197 -13.37 -3.19 -23.74
N GLY A 198 -13.45 -2.27 -22.78
CA GLY A 198 -12.37 -1.35 -22.42
C GLY A 198 -12.36 -0.08 -23.25
N PHE A 199 -13.38 0.18 -24.08
CA PHE A 199 -13.49 1.35 -24.92
C PHE A 199 -14.95 1.83 -25.07
N CYS A 200 -15.19 3.12 -24.80
CA CYS A 200 -16.51 3.69 -25.04
C CYS A 200 -16.63 4.19 -26.49
N GLY A 201 -17.44 3.52 -27.31
CA GLY A 201 -17.59 3.79 -28.73
C GLY A 201 -18.94 3.45 -29.33
N GLN A 202 -18.93 3.11 -30.62
CA GLN A 202 -20.16 2.92 -31.40
C GLN A 202 -21.01 1.76 -30.91
N ASP A 203 -20.39 0.70 -30.38
CA ASP A 203 -21.12 -0.47 -29.89
C ASP A 203 -21.88 -0.15 -28.61
N ASP A 204 -21.31 0.66 -27.71
CA ASP A 204 -21.98 1.18 -26.52
C ASP A 204 -23.16 2.08 -26.87
N LEU A 205 -22.96 3.00 -27.81
CA LEU A 205 -24.05 3.83 -28.31
C LEU A 205 -25.15 2.98 -28.94
N ASN A 206 -24.78 1.94 -29.70
CA ASN A 206 -25.75 1.03 -30.29
C ASN A 206 -26.55 0.29 -29.21
N MET A 207 -25.97 -0.03 -28.05
CA MET A 207 -26.71 -0.62 -26.93
C MET A 207 -27.82 0.32 -26.44
N VAL A 208 -27.49 1.59 -26.15
CA VAL A 208 -28.49 2.58 -25.73
C VAL A 208 -29.57 2.79 -26.80
N LEU A 209 -29.18 2.93 -28.07
CA LEU A 209 -30.13 3.15 -29.17
C LEU A 209 -31.02 1.93 -29.44
N THR A 210 -30.51 0.72 -29.24
CA THR A 210 -31.28 -0.52 -29.42
C THR A 210 -32.43 -0.61 -28.42
N PHE A 211 -32.22 -0.12 -27.21
CA PHE A 211 -33.20 -0.20 -26.12
C PHE A 211 -33.84 1.14 -25.76
N TRP A 212 -33.66 2.17 -26.60
CA TRP A 212 -34.16 3.51 -26.37
C TRP A 212 -35.66 3.56 -26.05
N GLY A 213 -36.01 4.21 -24.94
CA GLY A 213 -37.38 4.38 -24.47
C GLY A 213 -38.00 3.13 -23.84
N GLN A 214 -37.21 2.08 -23.61
CA GLN A 214 -37.67 0.88 -22.90
C GLN A 214 -37.44 1.02 -21.40
N ASN A 215 -38.30 0.37 -20.61
CA ASN A 215 -38.06 0.19 -19.19
C ASN A 215 -37.39 -1.17 -18.92
N ILE A 216 -36.50 -1.24 -17.94
CA ILE A 216 -36.01 -2.49 -17.36
C ILE A 216 -37.12 -3.05 -16.46
N THR A 217 -38.05 -3.77 -17.07
CA THR A 217 -39.00 -4.60 -16.32
C THR A 217 -38.30 -5.90 -15.93
N GLY A 218 -38.16 -6.16 -14.62
CA GLY A 218 -37.44 -7.33 -14.10
C GLY A 218 -37.84 -8.68 -14.75
N TYR A 219 -36.92 -9.66 -14.70
CA TYR A 219 -37.01 -11.05 -15.19
C TYR A 219 -38.04 -11.29 -16.31
N GLY A 220 -37.76 -10.76 -17.51
CA GLY A 220 -38.55 -11.04 -18.71
C GLY A 220 -38.69 -9.88 -19.71
N GLY A 221 -38.23 -8.67 -19.36
CA GLY A 221 -38.08 -7.56 -20.31
C GLY A 221 -37.03 -7.87 -21.37
N SER A 222 -37.22 -7.31 -22.58
CA SER A 222 -36.26 -7.44 -23.70
C SER A 222 -35.07 -6.49 -23.62
N ALA A 223 -35.10 -5.52 -22.69
CA ALA A 223 -34.06 -4.51 -22.54
C ALA A 223 -32.82 -5.10 -21.84
N ASP A 224 -31.64 -4.81 -22.37
CA ASP A 224 -30.37 -5.16 -21.74
C ASP A 224 -30.12 -4.23 -20.54
N PRO A 225 -29.94 -4.77 -19.31
CA PRO A 225 -29.65 -3.95 -18.15
C PRO A 225 -28.40 -3.08 -18.26
N ASN A 226 -27.44 -3.46 -19.11
CA ASN A 226 -26.23 -2.68 -19.31
C ASN A 226 -26.46 -1.40 -20.14
N ALA A 227 -27.66 -1.17 -20.67
CA ALA A 227 -28.00 0.07 -21.38
C ALA A 227 -28.61 1.16 -20.46
N ASP A 228 -28.94 0.82 -19.20
CA ASP A 228 -29.40 1.75 -18.14
C ASP A 228 -28.24 1.96 -17.16
N VAL A 229 -27.36 2.90 -17.46
CA VAL A 229 -26.06 3.07 -16.79
C VAL A 229 -25.91 4.41 -16.09
N ALA A 230 -26.98 5.20 -16.02
CA ALA A 230 -26.89 6.45 -15.32
C ALA A 230 -26.44 6.29 -13.87
N PRO A 231 -25.27 6.88 -13.49
CA PRO A 231 -24.64 6.59 -12.22
C PRO A 231 -25.52 7.14 -11.10
N GLY A 232 -26.35 6.25 -10.55
CA GLY A 232 -27.16 6.51 -9.36
C GLY A 232 -28.63 6.81 -9.61
N ASP A 233 -29.16 6.71 -10.82
CA ASP A 233 -30.60 6.63 -11.01
C ASP A 233 -31.05 5.18 -11.16
N GLY A 234 -30.35 4.35 -11.95
CA GLY A 234 -30.74 2.96 -12.25
C GLY A 234 -32.26 2.87 -12.34
N ASP A 235 -32.83 3.86 -13.01
CA ASP A 235 -34.22 4.26 -12.78
C ASP A 235 -35.17 3.28 -13.46
N GLY A 236 -34.57 2.32 -14.16
CA GLY A 236 -35.22 1.30 -14.92
C GLY A 236 -35.66 1.84 -16.27
N PHE A 237 -35.11 2.94 -16.80
CA PHE A 237 -35.49 3.53 -18.08
C PHE A 237 -34.28 3.94 -18.93
N ILE A 238 -34.19 3.35 -20.13
CA ILE A 238 -33.08 3.61 -21.05
C ILE A 238 -33.41 4.82 -21.92
N GLY A 239 -32.70 5.93 -21.73
CA GLY A 239 -33.05 7.20 -22.34
C GLY A 239 -31.89 8.18 -22.51
N GLN A 240 -32.24 9.47 -22.39
CA GLN A 240 -31.30 10.56 -22.69
C GLN A 240 -30.15 10.61 -21.68
N ASP A 241 -30.38 10.23 -20.43
CA ASP A 241 -29.35 10.30 -19.39
C ASP A 241 -28.28 9.23 -19.62
N ASP A 242 -28.65 8.00 -20.02
CA ASP A 242 -27.71 6.96 -20.46
C ASP A 242 -26.89 7.38 -21.67
N LEU A 243 -27.56 7.94 -22.67
CA LEU A 243 -26.87 8.45 -23.87
C LEU A 243 -25.88 9.55 -23.51
N ASN A 244 -26.23 10.45 -22.58
CA ASN A 244 -25.32 11.51 -22.16
C ASN A 244 -24.02 10.94 -21.55
N ILE A 245 -24.07 9.78 -20.89
CA ILE A 245 -22.90 9.13 -20.30
C ILE A 245 -22.01 8.55 -21.37
N VAL A 246 -22.57 7.75 -22.29
CA VAL A 246 -21.82 7.23 -23.44
C VAL A 246 -21.17 8.37 -24.22
N LEU A 247 -21.91 9.46 -24.46
CA LEU A 247 -21.36 10.62 -25.16
C LEU A 247 -20.30 11.38 -24.35
N SER A 248 -20.40 11.42 -23.02
CA SER A 248 -19.41 12.07 -22.15
C SER A 248 -18.09 11.30 -22.06
N ASP A 249 -18.16 9.98 -22.28
CA ASP A 249 -17.02 9.06 -22.26
C ASP A 249 -16.57 8.64 -23.67
N TRP A 250 -17.21 9.16 -24.72
CA TRP A 250 -16.95 8.77 -26.10
C TRP A 250 -15.47 8.87 -26.48
N GLY A 251 -14.91 7.76 -26.94
CA GLY A 251 -13.52 7.64 -27.35
C GLY A 251 -12.53 7.45 -26.19
N LYS A 252 -13.00 7.34 -24.93
CA LYS A 252 -12.15 6.91 -23.81
C LYS A 252 -11.89 5.42 -23.89
N GLY A 253 -10.73 5.00 -23.37
CA GLY A 253 -10.30 3.61 -23.36
C GLY A 253 -9.40 3.22 -24.54
N THR A 254 -9.21 1.93 -24.75
CA THR A 254 -8.37 1.40 -25.83
C THR A 254 -9.23 0.60 -26.81
N PRO A 255 -9.38 1.04 -28.07
CA PRO A 255 -10.15 0.28 -29.05
C PRO A 255 -9.62 -1.15 -29.21
N PRO A 256 -10.51 -2.16 -29.31
CA PRO A 256 -10.13 -3.56 -29.54
C PRO A 256 -9.49 -3.85 -30.91
#